data_AF-A0A4S8LAP6-F1
#
_entry.id   AF-A0A4S8LAP6-F1
#
_cell.length_a   1.000
_cell.length_b   1.000
_cell.length_c   1.000
_cell.angle_alpha   90.00
_cell.angle_beta   90.00
_cell.angle_gamma   90.00
#
_symmetry.space_group_name_H-M   'P 1'
#
loop_
_entity.id
_entity.type
_entity.pdbx_description
1 polymer ?
#
loop_
_entity_poly.entity_id
_entity_poly.type
_entity_poly.pdbx_seq_one_letter_code
_entity_poly.pdbx_strand_id
1 'polypeptide(L)'
;MIKTTLVQYPKNHNEAKSNALIRDGFRCMVTRKLDLESLAEMKDLRAAVQKEWPNDPLTSTQCAHIFPKLTNSGISGTTPVELQKLECAASLWAILERFGYSDISQELNGQHVHQLGNVLTLDITLHDWMDKLALWFEKAPDGVPNHYNIKISRKYGMVASMYKLPEDVTFTVDQIIQRRLNPESLLTELDLPLPNPTYLHIHASVCRVAHMSGAADYIDFISRAMEQLDVLAEDGSSADFLAGALSFFTTSPYVVTGSV
;
A
#
# COMPACT_ATOMS: atom_id res chain seq x y z
N MET A 1 -11.22 -0.12 26.85
CA MET A 1 -11.84 -0.44 25.54
C MET A 1 -11.31 0.56 24.55
N ILE A 2 -10.40 0.16 23.66
CA ILE A 2 -10.20 0.91 22.42
C ILE A 2 -11.26 0.34 21.47
N LYS A 3 -12.38 1.03 21.35
CA LYS A 3 -13.33 0.75 20.28
C LYS A 3 -12.77 1.40 19.02
N THR A 4 -12.15 0.63 18.14
CA THR A 4 -11.77 1.12 16.82
C THR A 4 -13.06 1.52 16.11
N THR A 5 -13.30 2.82 16.02
CA THR A 5 -14.51 3.40 15.43
C THR A 5 -14.15 3.86 14.05
N LEU A 6 -14.97 3.51 13.06
CA LEU A 6 -14.76 3.94 11.68
C LEU A 6 -14.76 5.47 11.61
N VAL A 7 -13.70 6.05 11.02
CA VAL A 7 -13.62 7.48 10.75
C VAL A 7 -14.10 7.72 9.32
N GLN A 8 -15.22 8.43 9.13
CA GLN A 8 -15.81 8.59 7.79
C GLN A 8 -14.85 9.23 6.77
N TYR A 9 -14.02 10.18 7.21
CA TYR A 9 -13.03 10.88 6.38
C TYR A 9 -11.66 10.84 7.05
N PRO A 10 -10.87 9.77 6.83
CA PRO A 10 -9.54 9.66 7.44
C PRO A 10 -8.63 10.79 6.93
N LYS A 11 -7.96 11.48 7.86
CA LYS A 11 -7.12 12.66 7.61
C LYS A 11 -5.62 12.36 7.66
N ASN A 12 -5.26 11.13 7.97
CA ASN A 12 -3.87 10.71 8.08
C ASN A 12 -3.75 9.20 7.86
N HIS A 13 -2.50 8.75 7.75
CA HIS A 13 -2.17 7.35 7.51
C HIS A 13 -2.71 6.43 8.61
N ASN A 14 -2.67 6.85 9.88
CA ASN A 14 -3.11 6.01 11.01
C ASN A 14 -4.63 5.81 11.02
N GLU A 15 -5.40 6.86 10.72
CA GLU A 15 -6.85 6.77 10.55
C GLU A 15 -7.21 5.88 9.35
N ALA A 16 -6.50 6.04 8.22
CA ALA A 16 -6.69 5.18 7.05
C ALA A 16 -6.40 3.70 7.37
N LYS A 17 -5.30 3.43 8.08
CA LYS A 17 -4.92 2.07 8.52
C LYS A 17 -6.00 1.47 9.42
N SER A 18 -6.51 2.25 10.38
CA SER A 18 -7.54 1.79 11.31
C SER A 18 -8.83 1.41 10.58
N ASN A 19 -9.26 2.24 9.62
CA ASN A 19 -10.42 1.94 8.78
C ASN A 19 -10.18 0.70 7.89
N ALA A 20 -9.00 0.59 7.28
CA ALA A 20 -8.67 -0.54 6.40
C ALA A 20 -8.66 -1.86 7.19
N LEU A 21 -8.11 -1.87 8.40
CA LEU A 21 -8.16 -3.01 9.31
C LEU A 21 -9.61 -3.39 9.69
N ILE A 22 -10.49 -2.41 9.90
CA ILE A 22 -11.92 -2.68 10.11
C ILE A 22 -12.54 -3.36 8.88
N ARG A 23 -12.28 -2.83 7.68
CA ARG A 23 -12.78 -3.39 6.40
C ARG A 23 -12.30 -4.82 6.16
N ASP A 24 -11.04 -5.09 6.49
CA ASP A 24 -10.33 -6.31 6.08
C ASP A 24 -10.37 -7.41 7.14
N GLY A 25 -11.12 -7.20 8.24
CA GLY A 25 -11.24 -8.13 9.35
C GLY A 25 -9.93 -8.30 10.12
N PHE A 26 -9.18 -7.20 10.29
CA PHE A 26 -7.86 -7.15 10.92
C PHE A 26 -6.86 -8.12 10.30
N ARG A 27 -6.89 -8.28 8.98
CA ARG A 27 -6.02 -9.20 8.26
C ARG A 27 -5.42 -8.54 7.04
N CYS A 28 -4.28 -9.06 6.61
CA CYS A 28 -3.80 -8.83 5.26
C CYS A 28 -4.87 -9.27 4.25
N MET A 29 -5.18 -8.40 3.27
CA MET A 29 -6.16 -8.69 2.23
C MET A 29 -5.76 -9.86 1.34
N VAL A 30 -4.46 -10.12 1.21
CA VAL A 30 -3.90 -11.14 0.31
C VAL A 30 -3.62 -12.44 1.05
N THR A 31 -2.78 -12.41 2.09
CA THR A 31 -2.35 -13.62 2.80
C THR A 31 -3.31 -14.07 3.90
N ARG A 32 -4.30 -13.22 4.24
CA ARG A 32 -5.28 -13.45 5.31
C ARG A 32 -4.68 -13.61 6.70
N LYS A 33 -3.37 -13.38 6.88
CA LYS A 33 -2.70 -13.34 8.17
C LYS A 33 -3.26 -12.19 9.02
N LEU A 34 -3.47 -12.46 10.31
CA LEU A 34 -3.99 -11.50 11.28
C LEU A 34 -2.96 -10.44 11.65
N ASP A 35 -3.43 -9.22 11.84
CA ASP A 35 -2.61 -8.11 12.31
C ASP A 35 -2.22 -8.31 13.78
N LEU A 36 -0.91 -8.41 14.00
CA LEU A 36 -0.31 -8.68 15.29
C LEU A 36 -0.51 -7.51 16.28
N GLU A 37 -0.35 -6.27 15.82
CA GLU A 37 -0.47 -5.08 16.66
C GLU A 37 -1.89 -4.94 17.21
N SER A 38 -2.88 -5.11 16.32
CA SER A 38 -4.30 -5.12 16.67
C SER A 38 -4.61 -6.13 17.78
N LEU A 39 -4.06 -7.35 17.69
CA LEU A 39 -4.26 -8.39 18.71
C LEU A 39 -3.55 -8.08 20.03
N ALA A 40 -2.39 -7.41 19.98
CA ALA A 40 -1.66 -7.01 21.17
C ALA A 40 -2.43 -5.93 21.96
N GLU A 41 -3.02 -4.97 21.26
CA GLU A 41 -3.68 -3.80 21.86
C GLU A 41 -5.16 -4.04 22.22
N MET A 42 -5.90 -4.80 21.40
CA MET A 42 -7.35 -5.00 21.58
C MET A 42 -7.67 -6.33 22.25
N LYS A 43 -7.95 -6.27 23.56
CA LYS A 43 -8.31 -7.45 24.38
C LYS A 43 -9.50 -8.22 23.82
N ASP A 44 -10.54 -7.53 23.36
CA ASP A 44 -11.78 -8.16 22.87
C ASP A 44 -11.54 -8.87 21.53
N LEU A 45 -10.75 -8.26 20.63
CA LEU A 45 -10.31 -8.89 19.39
C LEU A 45 -9.51 -10.16 19.68
N ARG A 46 -8.53 -10.07 20.57
CA ARG A 46 -7.72 -11.22 20.96
C ARG A 46 -8.56 -12.35 21.53
N ALA A 47 -9.52 -12.04 22.39
CA ALA A 47 -10.42 -13.06 22.95
C ALA A 47 -11.30 -13.72 21.88
N ALA A 48 -11.85 -12.95 20.94
CA ALA A 48 -12.63 -13.48 19.83
C ALA A 48 -11.80 -14.38 18.91
N VAL A 49 -10.60 -13.92 18.53
CA VAL A 49 -9.67 -14.69 17.69
C VAL A 49 -9.19 -15.97 18.38
N GLN A 50 -8.80 -15.91 19.64
CA GLN A 50 -8.37 -17.10 20.38
C GLN A 50 -9.48 -18.16 20.48
N LYS A 51 -10.74 -17.74 20.48
CA LYS A 51 -11.90 -18.64 20.55
C LYS A 51 -12.24 -19.28 19.20
N GLU A 52 -12.29 -18.50 18.13
CA GLU A 52 -12.80 -18.96 16.81
C GLU A 52 -11.68 -19.32 15.82
N TRP A 53 -10.51 -18.69 15.93
CA TRP A 53 -9.37 -18.82 15.00
C TRP A 53 -8.02 -18.92 15.75
N PRO A 54 -7.83 -19.88 16.68
CA PRO A 54 -6.63 -19.96 17.52
C PRO A 54 -5.34 -20.23 16.74
N ASN A 55 -5.43 -20.80 15.53
CA ASN A 55 -4.28 -21.23 14.73
C ASN A 55 -4.01 -20.31 13.54
N ASP A 56 -4.72 -19.18 13.43
CA ASP A 56 -4.56 -18.29 12.29
C ASP A 56 -3.19 -17.59 12.36
N PRO A 57 -2.45 -17.56 11.24
CA PRO A 57 -1.11 -17.00 11.22
C PRO A 57 -1.14 -15.49 11.48
N LEU A 58 -0.12 -15.00 12.19
CA LEU A 58 0.03 -13.59 12.52
C LEU A 58 1.05 -12.92 11.59
N THR A 59 0.90 -11.62 11.40
CA THR A 59 1.88 -10.78 10.72
C THR A 59 1.75 -9.32 11.18
N SER A 60 2.78 -8.52 10.92
CA SER A 60 2.64 -7.07 11.00
C SER A 60 2.02 -6.58 9.69
N THR A 61 0.90 -5.85 9.78
CA THR A 61 0.29 -5.25 8.59
C THR A 61 0.59 -3.76 8.48
N GLN A 62 0.57 -3.26 7.26
CA GLN A 62 0.72 -1.86 6.91
C GLN A 62 -0.41 -1.44 5.97
N CYS A 63 -0.70 -0.13 5.99
CA CYS A 63 -1.66 0.50 5.10
C CYS A 63 -0.91 0.95 3.84
N ALA A 64 -1.09 0.20 2.75
CA ALA A 64 -0.45 0.47 1.48
C ALA A 64 -1.33 1.35 0.61
N HIS A 65 -0.84 2.53 0.25
CA HIS A 65 -1.52 3.44 -0.68
C HIS A 65 -1.30 2.98 -2.12
N ILE A 66 -2.37 2.89 -2.92
CA ILE A 66 -2.24 2.57 -4.36
C ILE A 66 -1.63 3.77 -5.09
N PHE A 67 -2.17 4.96 -4.84
CA PHE A 67 -1.56 6.23 -5.19
C PHE A 67 -0.95 6.88 -3.94
N PRO A 68 0.37 7.09 -3.89
CA PRO A 68 1.03 7.64 -2.71
C PRO A 68 0.68 9.12 -2.52
N LYS A 69 0.72 9.58 -1.26
CA LYS A 69 0.35 10.96 -0.84
C LYS A 69 1.00 12.07 -1.67
N LEU A 70 2.24 11.88 -2.10
CA LEU A 70 2.99 12.89 -2.85
C LEU A 70 2.44 13.15 -4.25
N THR A 71 1.60 12.26 -4.79
CA THR A 71 0.84 12.54 -6.01
C THR A 71 -0.26 13.60 -5.77
N ASN A 72 -0.67 13.84 -4.51
CA ASN A 72 -1.87 14.62 -4.16
C ASN A 72 -1.61 15.80 -3.22
N SER A 73 -0.34 16.11 -2.95
CA SER A 73 0.03 17.29 -2.16
C SER A 73 -0.22 18.55 -2.99
N GLY A 74 -1.11 19.42 -2.52
CA GLY A 74 -1.32 20.73 -3.12
C GLY A 74 0.00 21.49 -3.35
N ILE A 75 0.04 22.28 -4.43
CA ILE A 75 1.19 22.97 -4.99
C ILE A 75 1.76 24.02 -4.02
N SER A 76 2.44 23.59 -2.96
CA SER A 76 3.06 24.47 -1.99
C SER A 76 4.34 23.83 -1.44
N GLY A 77 5.27 23.54 -2.34
CA GLY A 77 6.66 23.27 -1.99
C GLY A 77 7.48 24.52 -2.16
N THR A 78 8.32 24.87 -1.19
CA THR A 78 9.26 26.01 -1.29
C THR A 78 10.70 25.54 -1.43
N THR A 79 10.97 24.27 -1.17
CA THR A 79 12.30 23.68 -1.33
C THR A 79 12.49 23.10 -2.74
N PRO A 80 13.72 23.06 -3.29
CA PRO A 80 14.01 22.45 -4.59
C PRO A 80 13.56 20.99 -4.69
N VAL A 81 13.69 20.25 -3.58
CA VAL A 81 13.24 18.87 -3.43
C VAL A 81 11.72 18.75 -3.58
N GLU A 82 10.95 19.61 -2.91
CA GLU A 82 9.48 19.58 -3.02
C GLU A 82 9.00 20.03 -4.40
N LEU A 83 9.68 20.98 -5.04
CA LEU A 83 9.37 21.41 -6.40
C LEU A 83 9.57 20.28 -7.41
N GLN A 84 10.67 19.52 -7.31
CA GLN A 84 10.90 18.35 -8.16
C GLN A 84 9.82 17.27 -7.98
N LYS A 85 9.38 17.03 -6.73
CA LYS A 85 8.24 16.11 -6.45
C LYS A 85 6.96 16.58 -7.15
N LEU A 86 6.69 17.88 -7.09
CA LEU A 86 5.51 18.50 -7.70
C LEU A 86 5.54 18.37 -9.23
N GLU A 87 6.70 18.56 -9.85
CA GLU A 87 6.87 18.37 -11.30
C GLU A 87 6.66 16.91 -11.73
N CYS A 88 7.20 15.95 -10.96
CA CYS A 88 6.95 14.53 -11.19
C CYS A 88 5.46 14.17 -11.04
N ALA A 89 4.81 14.66 -9.99
CA ALA A 89 3.37 14.43 -9.77
C ALA A 89 2.52 15.06 -10.88
N ALA A 90 2.81 16.30 -11.28
CA ALA A 90 2.13 16.98 -12.38
C ALA A 90 2.30 16.23 -13.71
N SER A 91 3.50 15.69 -13.96
CA SER A 91 3.77 14.87 -15.14
C SER A 91 2.96 13.58 -15.14
N LEU A 92 2.86 12.89 -14.00
CA LEU A 92 2.02 11.70 -13.84
C LEU A 92 0.55 12.02 -14.15
N TRP A 93 0.01 13.11 -13.60
CA TRP A 93 -1.39 13.50 -13.86
C TRP A 93 -1.63 13.85 -15.32
N ALA A 94 -0.74 14.61 -15.94
CA ALA A 94 -0.84 14.93 -17.37
C ALA A 94 -0.80 13.67 -18.24
N ILE A 95 -0.03 12.65 -17.85
CA ILE A 95 -0.01 11.35 -18.53
C ILE A 95 -1.37 10.65 -18.34
N LEU A 96 -1.87 10.55 -17.10
CA LEU A 96 -3.13 9.89 -16.79
C LEU A 96 -4.33 10.55 -17.49
N GLU A 97 -4.39 11.88 -17.54
CA GLU A 97 -5.38 12.65 -18.30
C GLU A 97 -5.37 12.27 -19.79
N ARG A 98 -4.19 12.15 -20.41
CA ARG A 98 -4.07 11.73 -21.82
C ARG A 98 -4.53 10.29 -22.06
N PHE A 99 -4.50 9.45 -21.04
CA PHE A 99 -5.04 8.09 -21.08
C PHE A 99 -6.52 8.00 -20.66
N GLY A 100 -7.18 9.14 -20.43
CA GLY A 100 -8.61 9.20 -20.11
C GLY A 100 -8.95 9.12 -18.62
N TYR A 101 -7.96 9.27 -17.74
CA TYR A 101 -8.13 9.26 -16.29
C TYR A 101 -8.08 10.69 -15.70
N SER A 102 -8.96 11.57 -16.17
CA SER A 102 -8.94 13.00 -15.80
C SER A 102 -9.35 13.28 -14.35
N ASP A 103 -10.19 12.43 -13.77
CA ASP A 103 -10.88 12.76 -12.53
C ASP A 103 -10.08 12.35 -11.28
N ILE A 104 -9.11 11.44 -11.44
CA ILE A 104 -8.36 10.83 -10.31
C ILE A 104 -7.58 11.87 -9.50
N SER A 105 -7.00 12.88 -10.18
CA SER A 105 -6.26 13.95 -9.51
C SER A 105 -7.16 14.77 -8.58
N GLN A 106 -8.42 14.97 -8.94
CA GLN A 106 -9.42 15.64 -8.11
C GLN A 106 -9.97 14.71 -7.02
N GLU A 107 -10.24 13.45 -7.37
CA GLU A 107 -10.73 12.42 -6.44
C GLU A 107 -9.78 12.19 -5.26
N LEU A 108 -8.47 12.26 -5.48
CA LEU A 108 -7.47 11.95 -4.46
C LEU A 108 -6.82 13.18 -3.83
N ASN A 109 -7.24 14.39 -4.20
CA ASN A 109 -6.61 15.63 -3.74
C ASN A 109 -6.66 15.80 -2.21
N GLY A 110 -5.54 16.26 -1.62
CA GLY A 110 -5.44 16.60 -0.21
C GLY A 110 -5.65 15.39 0.71
N GLN A 111 -6.69 15.43 1.54
CA GLN A 111 -6.97 14.36 2.51
C GLN A 111 -7.67 13.15 1.88
N HIS A 112 -8.26 13.30 0.68
CA HIS A 112 -8.94 12.19 0.02
C HIS A 112 -7.98 11.07 -0.41
N VAL A 113 -6.67 11.32 -0.46
CA VAL A 113 -5.67 10.25 -0.66
C VAL A 113 -5.75 9.15 0.39
N HIS A 114 -6.27 9.46 1.59
CA HIS A 114 -6.43 8.52 2.69
C HIS A 114 -7.72 7.70 2.61
N GLN A 115 -8.55 7.89 1.57
CA GLN A 115 -9.79 7.14 1.39
C GLN A 115 -9.56 5.64 1.24
N LEU A 116 -10.51 4.84 1.73
CA LEU A 116 -10.43 3.38 1.73
C LEU A 116 -10.23 2.77 0.33
N GLY A 117 -10.83 3.37 -0.70
CA GLY A 117 -10.63 2.94 -2.09
C GLY A 117 -9.20 3.10 -2.61
N ASN A 118 -8.36 3.90 -1.95
CA ASN A 118 -6.96 4.09 -2.32
C ASN A 118 -5.99 3.32 -1.40
N VAL A 119 -6.48 2.46 -0.50
CA VAL A 119 -5.61 1.75 0.46
C VAL A 119 -5.90 0.25 0.57
N LEU A 120 -4.84 -0.52 0.77
CA LEU A 120 -4.84 -1.95 1.01
C LEU A 120 -4.24 -2.23 2.40
N THR A 121 -4.81 -3.20 3.13
CA THR A 121 -4.09 -3.80 4.27
C THR A 121 -3.18 -4.91 3.77
N LEU A 122 -1.87 -4.67 3.76
CA LEU A 122 -0.89 -5.66 3.31
C LEU A 122 -0.01 -6.09 4.48
N ASP A 123 0.51 -7.31 4.45
CA ASP A 123 1.65 -7.62 5.31
C ASP A 123 2.89 -6.87 4.83
N ILE A 124 3.83 -6.63 5.75
CA ILE A 124 5.04 -5.83 5.48
C ILE A 124 5.81 -6.30 4.24
N THR A 125 5.84 -7.60 3.95
CA THR A 125 6.60 -8.14 2.80
C THR A 125 5.92 -7.78 1.49
N LEU A 126 4.59 -7.88 1.43
CA LEU A 126 3.84 -7.52 0.22
C LEU A 126 3.76 -6.02 0.00
N HIS A 127 3.73 -5.23 1.08
CA HIS A 127 3.83 -3.78 0.96
C HIS A 127 5.19 -3.37 0.38
N ASP A 128 6.30 -3.95 0.88
CA ASP A 128 7.63 -3.74 0.31
C ASP A 128 7.70 -4.09 -1.18
N TRP A 129 7.11 -5.23 -1.57
CA TRP A 129 7.09 -5.62 -2.98
C TRP A 129 6.21 -4.70 -3.83
N MET A 130 5.14 -4.14 -3.27
CA MET A 130 4.32 -3.15 -3.96
C MET A 130 5.11 -1.84 -4.17
N ASP A 131 5.79 -1.34 -3.15
CA ASP A 131 6.64 -0.13 -3.21
C ASP A 131 7.78 -0.29 -4.24
N LYS A 132 8.36 -1.50 -4.33
CA LYS A 132 9.38 -1.84 -5.33
C LYS A 132 8.82 -2.14 -6.72
N LEU A 133 7.51 -1.96 -6.93
CA LEU A 133 6.78 -2.32 -8.16
C LEU A 133 6.97 -3.80 -8.57
N ALA A 134 7.32 -4.66 -7.61
CA ALA A 134 7.57 -6.08 -7.80
C ALA A 134 6.33 -6.95 -7.61
N LEU A 135 5.25 -6.41 -7.01
CA LEU A 135 3.95 -7.05 -6.87
C LEU A 135 2.84 -6.11 -7.33
N TRP A 136 1.89 -6.63 -8.11
CA TRP A 136 0.69 -5.90 -8.52
C TRP A 136 -0.50 -6.83 -8.78
N PHE A 137 -1.68 -6.24 -8.96
CA PHE A 137 -2.95 -6.96 -9.12
C PHE A 137 -3.53 -6.70 -10.50
N GLU A 138 -3.75 -7.76 -11.28
CA GLU A 138 -4.42 -7.68 -12.58
C GLU A 138 -5.81 -8.28 -12.49
N LYS A 139 -6.81 -7.58 -13.01
CA LYS A 139 -8.20 -8.08 -13.01
C LYS A 139 -8.27 -9.48 -13.63
N ALA A 140 -8.90 -10.41 -12.94
CA ALA A 140 -9.10 -11.76 -13.46
C ALA A 140 -10.04 -11.72 -14.70
N PRO A 141 -9.80 -12.57 -15.71
CA PRO A 141 -10.59 -12.59 -16.94
C PRO A 141 -11.94 -13.31 -16.80
N ASP A 142 -12.33 -13.70 -15.59
CA ASP A 142 -13.53 -14.50 -15.30
C ASP A 142 -14.80 -13.68 -15.08
N GLY A 143 -14.68 -12.34 -15.02
CA GLY A 143 -15.79 -11.43 -14.80
C GLY A 143 -16.25 -11.31 -13.35
N VAL A 144 -15.57 -11.96 -12.40
CA VAL A 144 -15.90 -11.86 -10.97
C VAL A 144 -15.47 -10.47 -10.45
N PRO A 145 -16.38 -9.70 -9.81
CA PRO A 145 -16.03 -8.40 -9.26
C PRO A 145 -14.94 -8.50 -8.20
N ASN A 146 -14.00 -7.55 -8.20
CA ASN A 146 -12.89 -7.46 -7.24
C ASN A 146 -12.02 -8.74 -7.16
N HIS A 147 -12.00 -9.54 -8.21
CA HIS A 147 -11.12 -10.70 -8.35
C HIS A 147 -9.90 -10.34 -9.19
N TYR A 148 -8.71 -10.64 -8.67
CA TYR A 148 -7.45 -10.25 -9.26
C TYR A 148 -6.45 -11.41 -9.25
N ASN A 149 -5.78 -11.61 -10.37
CA ASN A 149 -4.56 -12.39 -10.44
C ASN A 149 -3.43 -11.59 -9.78
N ILE A 150 -2.69 -12.24 -8.90
CA ILE A 150 -1.52 -11.64 -8.26
C ILE A 150 -0.33 -11.83 -9.20
N LYS A 151 0.29 -10.72 -9.58
CA LYS A 151 1.47 -10.70 -10.43
C LYS A 151 2.68 -10.32 -9.62
N ILE A 152 3.78 -11.00 -9.91
CA ILE A 152 5.06 -10.81 -9.23
C ILE A 152 6.15 -10.75 -10.29
N SER A 153 7.13 -9.89 -10.09
CA SER A 153 8.29 -9.82 -10.95
C SER A 153 9.11 -11.11 -10.88
N ARG A 154 9.76 -11.46 -12.00
CA ARG A 154 10.52 -12.72 -12.12
C ARG A 154 11.55 -12.89 -11.01
N LYS A 155 12.17 -11.79 -10.56
CA LYS A 155 13.18 -11.75 -9.50
C LYS A 155 12.67 -12.31 -8.17
N TYR A 156 11.39 -12.09 -7.86
CA TYR A 156 10.79 -12.48 -6.58
C TYR A 156 9.98 -13.80 -6.66
N GLY A 157 9.87 -14.42 -7.83
CA GLY A 157 9.02 -15.61 -8.04
C GLY A 157 9.35 -16.80 -7.11
N MET A 158 10.63 -17.10 -6.89
CA MET A 158 11.03 -18.16 -5.96
C MET A 158 10.64 -17.84 -4.52
N VAL A 159 10.89 -16.59 -4.08
CA VAL A 159 10.56 -16.15 -2.71
C VAL A 159 9.06 -16.13 -2.50
N ALA A 160 8.27 -15.71 -3.49
CA ALA A 160 6.82 -15.74 -3.43
C ALA A 160 6.26 -17.16 -3.25
N SER A 161 6.84 -18.15 -3.93
CA SER A 161 6.47 -19.56 -3.76
C SER A 161 6.78 -20.05 -2.34
N MET A 162 7.98 -19.73 -1.82
CA MET A 162 8.34 -20.05 -0.42
C MET A 162 7.45 -19.34 0.60
N TYR A 163 7.03 -18.11 0.30
CA TYR A 163 6.11 -17.32 1.11
C TYR A 163 4.66 -17.83 1.02
N LYS A 164 4.39 -18.81 0.15
CA LYS A 164 3.06 -19.39 -0.14
C LYS A 164 2.06 -18.30 -0.55
N LEU A 165 2.50 -17.37 -1.39
CA LEU A 165 1.58 -16.37 -1.92
C LEU A 165 0.53 -17.05 -2.82
N PRO A 166 -0.76 -16.72 -2.67
CA PRO A 166 -1.77 -17.24 -3.58
C PRO A 166 -1.57 -16.71 -5.01
N GLU A 167 -2.10 -17.43 -5.99
CA GLU A 167 -2.05 -17.03 -7.41
C GLU A 167 -3.04 -15.91 -7.72
N ASP A 168 -4.16 -15.87 -7.00
CA ASP A 168 -5.22 -14.88 -7.13
C ASP A 168 -5.79 -14.47 -5.76
N VAL A 169 -6.62 -13.43 -5.77
CA VAL A 169 -7.33 -12.95 -4.58
C VAL A 169 -8.64 -12.27 -4.98
N THR A 170 -9.71 -12.57 -4.25
CA THR A 170 -10.96 -11.79 -4.31
C THR A 170 -11.03 -10.88 -3.09
N PHE A 171 -11.07 -9.56 -3.31
CA PHE A 171 -11.24 -8.61 -2.23
C PHE A 171 -12.70 -8.55 -1.80
N THR A 172 -12.93 -8.72 -0.49
CA THR A 172 -14.25 -8.71 0.15
C THR A 172 -14.18 -7.95 1.46
N VAL A 173 -15.27 -7.33 1.87
CA VAL A 173 -15.37 -6.73 3.22
C VAL A 173 -15.52 -7.87 4.23
N ASP A 174 -14.54 -8.03 5.13
CA ASP A 174 -14.59 -9.04 6.18
C ASP A 174 -15.16 -8.46 7.47
N GLN A 175 -16.49 -8.59 7.59
CA GLN A 175 -17.23 -8.12 8.76
C GLN A 175 -17.35 -9.16 9.86
N ILE A 176 -16.80 -10.37 9.72
CA ILE A 176 -17.05 -11.45 10.69
C ILE A 176 -16.58 -11.04 12.07
N ILE A 177 -15.36 -10.51 12.16
CA ILE A 177 -14.80 -10.02 13.42
C ILE A 177 -15.57 -8.81 13.93
N GLN A 178 -15.96 -7.88 13.04
CA GLN A 178 -16.73 -6.70 13.43
C GLN A 178 -18.07 -7.08 14.07
N ARG A 179 -18.78 -8.06 13.52
CA ARG A 179 -20.03 -8.59 14.09
C ARG A 179 -19.83 -9.26 15.45
N ARG A 180 -18.64 -9.78 15.74
CA ARG A 180 -18.30 -10.34 17.07
C ARG A 180 -17.99 -9.26 18.09
N LEU A 181 -17.25 -8.24 17.68
CA LEU A 181 -16.83 -7.15 18.56
C LEU A 181 -17.95 -6.15 18.84
N ASN A 182 -18.80 -5.90 17.83
CA ASN A 182 -19.91 -4.98 17.91
C ASN A 182 -21.10 -5.49 17.10
N PRO A 183 -21.93 -6.40 17.65
CA PRO A 183 -23.09 -6.97 16.96
C PRO A 183 -24.12 -5.92 16.52
N GLU A 184 -24.15 -4.76 17.18
CA GLU A 184 -25.04 -3.64 16.86
C GLU A 184 -24.49 -2.73 15.75
N SER A 185 -23.26 -2.98 15.27
CA SER A 185 -22.66 -2.22 14.18
C SER A 185 -23.45 -2.39 12.88
N LEU A 186 -23.88 -1.27 12.31
CA LEU A 186 -24.63 -1.22 11.05
C LEU A 186 -23.74 -0.93 9.84
N LEU A 187 -22.41 -1.09 9.96
CA LEU A 187 -21.49 -0.82 8.86
C LEU A 187 -21.82 -1.70 7.66
N THR A 188 -21.97 -1.07 6.50
CA THR A 188 -22.26 -1.73 5.23
C THR A 188 -21.03 -1.70 4.32
N GLU A 189 -21.08 -2.43 3.20
CA GLU A 189 -20.05 -2.34 2.16
C GLU A 189 -19.92 -0.91 1.58
N LEU A 190 -20.98 -0.11 1.67
CA LEU A 190 -20.95 1.29 1.26
C LEU A 190 -20.07 2.15 2.17
N ASP A 191 -20.02 1.83 3.47
CA ASP A 191 -19.18 2.52 4.45
C ASP A 191 -17.72 2.06 4.39
N LEU A 192 -17.48 0.89 3.81
CA LEU A 192 -16.19 0.20 3.78
C LEU A 192 -15.77 -0.13 2.34
N PRO A 193 -15.62 0.86 1.45
CA PRO A 193 -15.34 0.60 0.04
C PRO A 193 -14.03 -0.18 -0.11
N LEU A 194 -14.09 -1.17 -1.01
CA LEU A 194 -12.93 -1.95 -1.42
C LEU A 194 -11.95 -1.09 -2.24
N PRO A 195 -10.68 -1.51 -2.35
CA PRO A 195 -9.71 -0.89 -3.24
C PRO A 195 -10.30 -0.68 -4.65
N ASN A 196 -10.18 0.55 -5.15
CA ASN A 196 -10.80 0.95 -6.41
C ASN A 196 -10.15 0.17 -7.58
N PRO A 197 -10.95 -0.57 -8.38
CA PRO A 197 -10.42 -1.36 -9.49
C PRO A 197 -9.66 -0.54 -10.54
N THR A 198 -10.07 0.71 -10.79
CA THR A 198 -9.39 1.62 -11.71
C THR A 198 -8.01 2.00 -11.18
N TYR A 199 -7.88 2.25 -9.87
CA TYR A 199 -6.60 2.59 -9.27
C TYR A 199 -5.63 1.40 -9.34
N LEU A 200 -6.11 0.20 -9.03
CA LEU A 200 -5.33 -1.03 -9.17
C LEU A 200 -4.87 -1.28 -10.60
N HIS A 201 -5.75 -1.03 -11.58
CA HIS A 201 -5.42 -1.16 -12.99
C HIS A 201 -4.31 -0.19 -13.45
N ILE A 202 -4.35 1.06 -12.97
CA ILE A 202 -3.31 2.04 -13.25
C ILE A 202 -1.99 1.60 -12.61
N HIS A 203 -2.00 1.21 -11.34
CA HIS A 203 -0.81 0.70 -10.66
C HIS A 203 -0.20 -0.51 -11.41
N ALA A 204 -1.02 -1.48 -11.82
CA ALA A 204 -0.57 -2.61 -12.63
C ALA A 204 0.08 -2.16 -13.96
N SER A 205 -0.49 -1.15 -14.63
CA SER A 205 0.08 -0.58 -15.85
C SER A 205 1.43 0.09 -15.59
N VAL A 206 1.56 0.84 -14.49
CA VAL A 206 2.83 1.45 -14.05
C VAL A 206 3.87 0.37 -13.78
N CYS A 207 3.55 -0.69 -13.04
CA CYS A 207 4.45 -1.81 -12.81
C CYS A 207 4.94 -2.42 -14.13
N ARG A 208 4.02 -2.71 -15.05
CA ARG A 208 4.38 -3.29 -16.35
C ARG A 208 5.32 -2.39 -17.14
N VAL A 209 5.05 -1.09 -17.21
CA VAL A 209 5.92 -0.13 -17.90
C VAL A 209 7.29 -0.07 -17.23
N ALA A 210 7.35 -0.01 -15.89
CA ALA A 210 8.59 0.03 -15.14
C ALA A 210 9.46 -1.22 -15.34
N HIS A 211 8.85 -2.40 -15.43
CA HIS A 211 9.56 -3.64 -15.74
C HIS A 211 10.05 -3.67 -17.19
N MET A 212 9.22 -3.24 -18.15
CA MET A 212 9.62 -3.21 -19.57
C MET A 212 10.74 -2.20 -19.86
N SER A 213 10.82 -1.10 -19.11
CA SER A 213 11.85 -0.07 -19.26
C SER A 213 13.12 -0.34 -18.44
N GLY A 214 13.11 -1.34 -17.55
CA GLY A 214 14.18 -1.58 -16.58
C GLY A 214 14.17 -0.64 -15.36
N ALA A 215 13.21 0.31 -15.29
CA ALA A 215 13.08 1.21 -14.15
C ALA A 215 12.78 0.48 -12.83
N ALA A 216 12.07 -0.64 -12.88
CA ALA A 216 11.78 -1.44 -11.67
C ALA A 216 13.05 -2.03 -11.04
N ASP A 217 14.02 -2.49 -11.85
CA ASP A 217 15.29 -2.98 -11.34
C ASP A 217 16.13 -1.85 -10.74
N TYR A 218 16.08 -0.65 -11.32
CA TYR A 218 16.72 0.54 -10.76
C TYR A 218 16.09 0.94 -9.42
N ILE A 219 14.75 0.94 -9.31
CA ILE A 219 14.03 1.22 -8.06
C ILE A 219 14.44 0.23 -6.96
N ASP A 220 14.47 -1.07 -7.25
CA ASP A 220 14.88 -2.08 -6.28
C ASP A 220 16.36 -1.95 -5.89
N PHE A 221 17.23 -1.59 -6.84
CA PHE A 221 18.63 -1.29 -6.54
C PHE A 221 18.76 -0.12 -5.56
N ILE A 222 18.10 1.01 -5.83
CA ILE A 222 18.14 2.20 -4.97
C ILE A 222 17.57 1.88 -3.58
N SER A 223 16.43 1.20 -3.51
CA SER A 223 15.81 0.81 -2.23
C SER A 223 16.76 -0.04 -1.38
N ARG A 224 17.40 -1.07 -1.96
CA ARG A 224 18.38 -1.91 -1.24
C ARG A 224 19.62 -1.14 -0.83
N ALA A 225 20.13 -0.29 -1.71
CA ALA A 225 21.31 0.49 -1.43
C ALA A 225 21.06 1.47 -0.26
N MET A 226 19.86 2.03 -0.16
CA MET A 226 19.45 2.88 0.98
C MET A 226 19.38 2.12 2.31
N GLU A 227 19.10 0.81 2.28
CA GLU A 227 19.11 -0.04 3.48
C GLU A 227 20.54 -0.47 3.90
N GLN A 228 21.49 -0.51 2.96
CA GLN A 228 22.80 -1.15 3.16
C GLN A 228 23.99 -0.18 3.23
N LEU A 229 23.90 1.00 2.62
CA LEU A 229 25.01 1.94 2.55
C LEU A 229 25.02 2.88 3.76
N ASP A 230 25.96 2.63 4.67
CA ASP A 230 26.22 3.49 5.83
C ASP A 230 27.02 4.76 5.45
N VAL A 231 27.89 4.67 4.44
CA VAL A 231 28.74 5.77 3.95
C VAL A 231 28.95 5.70 2.44
N LEU A 232 29.10 6.87 1.80
CA LEU A 232 29.41 7.00 0.37
C LEU A 232 30.88 6.65 0.10
N ALA A 233 31.15 6.02 -1.03
CA ALA A 233 32.51 5.75 -1.46
C ALA A 233 33.26 7.05 -1.84
N GLU A 234 34.50 7.18 -1.38
CA GLU A 234 35.36 8.36 -1.63
C GLU A 234 35.75 8.53 -3.11
N ASP A 235 35.67 7.45 -3.90
CA ASP A 235 36.05 7.41 -5.32
C ASP A 235 34.94 7.89 -6.28
N GLY A 236 33.78 8.29 -5.74
CA GLY A 236 32.64 8.76 -6.53
C GLY A 236 31.81 7.64 -7.17
N SER A 237 32.12 6.37 -6.94
CA SER A 237 31.33 5.22 -7.43
C SER A 237 29.91 5.18 -6.85
N SER A 238 29.65 5.93 -5.77
CA SER A 238 28.33 6.10 -5.17
C SER A 238 27.49 7.25 -5.77
N ALA A 239 27.95 7.92 -6.84
CA ALA A 239 27.26 9.08 -7.40
C ALA A 239 25.84 8.76 -7.92
N ASP A 240 25.68 7.67 -8.68
CA ASP A 240 24.37 7.25 -9.21
C ASP A 240 23.42 6.78 -8.09
N PHE A 241 23.97 6.16 -7.04
CA PHE A 241 23.24 5.84 -5.82
C PHE A 241 22.78 7.11 -5.12
N LEU A 242 23.67 8.08 -4.88
CA LEU A 242 23.34 9.32 -4.19
C LEU A 242 22.26 10.09 -4.95
N ALA A 243 22.39 10.20 -6.28
CA ALA A 243 21.39 10.84 -7.12
C ALA A 243 20.02 10.12 -7.04
N GLY A 244 20.03 8.79 -7.14
CA GLY A 244 18.82 7.98 -7.02
C GLY A 244 18.19 8.04 -5.62
N ALA A 245 18.98 7.92 -4.56
CA ALA A 245 18.53 7.99 -3.17
C ALA A 245 17.96 9.36 -2.85
N LEU A 246 18.61 10.45 -3.29
CA LEU A 246 18.04 11.80 -3.17
C LEU A 246 16.67 11.85 -3.86
N SER A 247 16.55 11.35 -5.09
CA SER A 247 15.27 11.26 -5.80
C SER A 247 14.25 10.31 -5.15
N PHE A 248 14.67 9.35 -4.32
CA PHE A 248 13.78 8.38 -3.66
C PHE A 248 13.29 8.88 -2.29
N PHE A 249 14.17 9.53 -1.53
CA PHE A 249 13.82 10.35 -0.36
C PHE A 249 12.93 11.53 -0.73
N THR A 250 13.03 12.00 -1.98
CA THR A 250 12.04 12.94 -2.49
C THR A 250 10.69 12.25 -2.75
N THR A 251 10.56 10.94 -3.00
CA THR A 251 9.27 10.31 -3.36
C THR A 251 8.64 9.39 -2.30
N SER A 252 9.29 9.18 -1.15
CA SER A 252 8.81 8.27 -0.10
C SER A 252 8.51 8.98 1.22
N PRO A 253 7.42 8.65 1.95
CA PRO A 253 7.12 9.23 3.27
C PRO A 253 7.94 8.61 4.42
N TYR A 254 8.91 7.74 4.15
CA TYR A 254 9.74 7.14 5.19
C TYR A 254 10.64 8.19 5.87
N VAL A 255 10.30 8.52 7.11
CA VAL A 255 11.23 9.12 8.06
C VAL A 255 12.18 8.00 8.50
N VAL A 256 13.44 8.09 8.09
CA VAL A 256 14.51 7.29 8.68
C VAL A 256 14.60 7.69 10.15
N THR A 257 14.07 6.89 11.05
CA THR A 257 14.44 6.97 12.46
C THR A 257 15.85 6.41 12.57
N GLY A 258 16.84 7.31 12.49
CA GLY A 258 18.22 6.96 12.80
C GLY A 258 18.27 6.49 14.25
N SER A 259 18.53 5.20 14.46
CA SER A 259 18.98 4.68 15.74
C SER A 259 20.44 5.10 15.92
N VAL A 260 20.67 5.98 16.90
CA VAL A 260 21.98 6.24 17.51
C VAL A 260 22.29 5.12 18.50
#